data_AF-A0A6B3R0I4-F1
#
_entry.id   AF-A0A6B3R0I4-F1
#
_cell.length_a   1.000
_cell.length_b   1.000
_cell.length_c   1.000
_cell.angle_alpha   90.00
_cell.angle_beta   90.00
_cell.angle_gamma   90.00
#
_symmetry.space_group_name_H-M   'P 1'
#
loop_
_entity.id
_entity.type
_entity.pdbx_description
1 polymer ?
#
loop_
_entity_poly.entity_id
_entity_poly.type
_entity_poly.pdbx_seq_one_letter_code
_entity_poly.pdbx_strand_id
1 'polypeptide(L)'
;MTQTLPVGADGATNGYIALVAKFTALQKAANGLLDEAELLAQRMRRNADAATTLADLSAAAHVDPAHVAAIADVGNAFGQVVGGCKRLMSAADTMHTAASHLKQEHQAEYGPIHAAVTASRARQAKPGFYQQT
;
A
#
# COMPACT_ATOMS: atom_id res chain seq x y z
N MET A 1 -31.04 0.44 -30.42
CA MET A 1 -29.72 0.83 -30.92
C MET A 1 -28.73 0.68 -29.77
N THR A 2 -28.02 -0.45 -29.72
CA THR A 2 -27.00 -0.72 -28.70
C THR A 2 -25.71 -0.05 -29.13
N GLN A 3 -25.39 1.10 -28.53
CA GLN A 3 -24.15 1.82 -28.77
C GLN A 3 -23.00 1.04 -28.13
N THR A 4 -22.22 0.34 -28.95
CA THR A 4 -20.93 -0.21 -28.53
C THR A 4 -20.00 0.97 -28.28
N LEU A 5 -19.81 1.34 -27.01
CA LEU A 5 -18.80 2.31 -26.62
C LEU A 5 -17.43 1.77 -27.08
N PRO A 6 -16.57 2.61 -27.68
CA PRO A 6 -15.24 2.18 -28.04
C PRO A 6 -14.55 1.71 -26.77
N VAL A 7 -13.92 0.53 -26.81
CA VAL A 7 -12.94 0.11 -25.79
C VAL A 7 -11.80 1.13 -25.90
N GLY A 8 -11.95 2.24 -25.18
CA GLY A 8 -11.03 3.37 -25.21
C GLY A 8 -9.66 2.93 -24.72
N ALA A 9 -8.67 3.80 -24.88
CA ALA A 9 -7.31 3.60 -24.39
C ALA A 9 -7.22 3.09 -22.94
N ASP A 10 -8.25 3.33 -22.12
CA ASP A 10 -8.45 2.78 -20.77
C ASP A 10 -8.46 1.25 -20.69
N GLY A 11 -8.95 0.56 -21.73
CA GLY A 11 -8.95 -0.90 -21.79
C GLY A 11 -7.56 -1.51 -21.91
N ALA A 12 -6.60 -0.79 -22.50
CA ALA A 12 -5.19 -1.21 -22.54
C ALA A 12 -4.52 -0.99 -21.17
N THR A 13 -4.81 0.13 -20.50
CA THR A 13 -4.28 0.48 -19.18
C THR A 13 -4.84 -0.42 -18.06
N ASN A 14 -6.04 -0.98 -18.27
CA ASN A 14 -6.71 -1.94 -17.39
C ASN A 14 -6.82 -3.34 -18.01
N GLY A 15 -5.96 -3.68 -18.98
CA GLY A 15 -5.88 -5.03 -19.53
C GLY A 15 -5.45 -6.04 -18.46
N TYR A 16 -5.72 -7.32 -18.68
CA TYR A 16 -5.43 -8.41 -17.73
C TYR A 16 -4.01 -8.32 -17.11
N ILE A 17 -2.98 -8.23 -17.96
CA ILE A 17 -1.58 -8.13 -17.50
C ILE A 17 -1.33 -6.82 -16.72
N ALA A 18 -1.95 -5.71 -17.14
CA ALA A 18 -1.79 -4.43 -16.47
C ALA A 18 -2.40 -4.45 -15.06
N LEU A 19 -3.56 -5.08 -14.87
CA LEU A 19 -4.19 -5.24 -13.56
C LEU A 19 -3.36 -6.15 -12.64
N VAL A 20 -2.88 -7.29 -13.13
CA VAL A 20 -1.97 -8.17 -12.37
C VAL A 20 -0.70 -7.41 -11.94
N ALA A 21 -0.13 -6.60 -12.83
CA ALA A 21 1.03 -5.77 -12.52
C ALA A 21 0.72 -4.70 -11.46
N LYS A 22 -0.43 -4.01 -11.56
CA LYS A 22 -0.88 -3.01 -10.57
C LYS A 22 -1.08 -3.64 -9.19
N PHE A 23 -1.74 -4.80 -9.10
CA PHE A 23 -1.91 -5.48 -7.81
C PHE A 23 -0.57 -5.94 -7.22
N THR A 24 0.35 -6.43 -8.06
CA THR A 24 1.69 -6.79 -7.62
C THR A 24 2.48 -5.58 -7.11
N ALA A 25 2.37 -4.44 -7.80
CA ALA A 25 2.98 -3.19 -7.35
C ALA A 25 2.38 -2.70 -6.03
N LEU A 26 1.05 -2.81 -5.87
CA LEU A 26 0.36 -2.46 -4.63
C LEU A 26 0.80 -3.35 -3.46
N GLN A 27 0.89 -4.67 -3.65
CA GLN A 27 1.41 -5.61 -2.64
C GLN A 27 2.84 -5.22 -2.20
N LYS A 28 3.70 -4.89 -3.17
CA LYS A 28 5.09 -4.48 -2.89
C LYS A 28 5.16 -3.16 -2.13
N ALA A 29 4.35 -2.17 -2.53
CA ALA A 29 4.28 -0.88 -1.85
C ALA A 29 3.75 -1.03 -0.41
N ALA A 30 2.74 -1.88 -0.21
CA ALA A 30 2.22 -2.18 1.12
C ALA A 30 3.28 -2.84 2.01
N ASN A 31 4.06 -3.79 1.50
CA ASN A 31 5.17 -4.39 2.27
C ASN A 31 6.25 -3.37 2.62
N GLY A 32 6.66 -2.54 1.65
CA GLY A 32 7.65 -1.48 1.92
C GLY A 32 7.17 -0.50 2.98
N LEU A 33 5.88 -0.13 2.96
CA LEU A 33 5.28 0.73 3.98
C LEU A 33 5.28 0.06 5.37
N LEU A 34 5.06 -1.25 5.44
CA LEU A 34 5.09 -2.01 6.68
C LEU A 34 6.51 -2.00 7.28
N ASP A 35 7.53 -2.29 6.47
CA ASP A 35 8.94 -2.29 6.88
C ASP A 35 9.39 -0.90 7.37
N GLU A 36 9.06 0.16 6.62
CA GLU A 36 9.40 1.54 6.98
C GLU A 36 8.69 1.99 8.26
N ALA A 37 7.40 1.67 8.40
CA ALA A 37 6.63 2.00 9.58
C ALA A 37 7.16 1.27 10.82
N GLU A 38 7.56 0.01 10.68
CA GLU A 38 8.19 -0.74 11.77
C GLU A 38 9.52 -0.12 12.18
N LEU A 39 10.40 0.17 11.23
CA LEU A 39 11.70 0.78 11.50
C LEU A 39 11.55 2.14 12.20
N LEU A 40 10.61 2.96 11.74
CA LEU A 40 10.29 4.23 12.36
C LEU A 40 9.75 4.04 13.78
N ALA A 41 8.82 3.10 13.99
CA ALA A 41 8.27 2.80 15.32
C ALA A 41 9.35 2.36 16.30
N GLN A 42 10.27 1.49 15.88
CA GLN A 42 11.38 1.03 16.71
C GLN A 42 12.32 2.20 17.08
N ARG A 43 12.64 3.07 16.12
CA ARG A 43 13.48 4.25 16.37
C ARG A 43 12.80 5.22 17.34
N MET A 44 11.52 5.52 17.14
CA MET A 44 10.79 6.43 18.01
C MET A 44 10.59 5.85 19.41
N ARG A 45 10.43 4.53 19.56
CA ARG A 45 10.41 3.90 20.88
C ARG A 45 11.72 4.12 21.63
N ARG A 46 12.87 3.86 20.98
CA ARG A 46 14.18 4.13 21.59
C ARG A 46 14.35 5.60 21.98
N ASN A 47 13.86 6.52 21.15
CA ASN A 47 13.90 7.95 21.47
C ASN A 47 12.99 8.31 22.65
N ALA A 48 11.80 7.70 22.76
CA ALA A 48 10.88 7.89 23.88
C ALA A 48 11.50 7.38 25.19
N ASP A 49 12.13 6.21 25.16
CA ASP A 49 12.81 5.63 26.33
C ASP A 49 13.99 6.51 26.77
N ALA A 50 14.75 7.04 25.81
CA ALA A 50 15.85 7.97 26.07
C ALA A 50 15.36 9.30 26.65
N ALA A 51 14.27 9.86 26.12
CA ALA A 51 13.67 11.08 26.65
C ALA A 51 13.15 10.89 28.08
N THR A 52 12.49 9.77 28.37
CA THR A 52 12.05 9.41 29.73
C THR A 52 13.25 9.35 30.68
N THR A 53 14.29 8.62 30.30
CA THR A 53 15.51 8.50 31.10
C THR A 53 16.16 9.86 31.35
N LEU A 54 16.22 10.71 30.33
CA LEU A 54 16.79 12.05 30.44
C LEU A 54 15.96 12.96 31.36
N ALA A 55 14.63 12.87 31.29
CA ALA A 55 13.74 13.61 32.19
C ALA A 55 13.97 13.19 33.65
N ASP A 56 14.07 11.89 33.92
CA ASP A 56 14.33 11.36 35.26
C ASP A 56 15.69 11.82 35.81
N LEU A 57 16.75 11.74 35.00
CA LEU A 57 18.09 12.20 35.38
C LEU A 57 18.12 13.71 35.61
N SER A 58 17.41 14.49 34.79
CA SER A 58 17.31 15.94 34.94
C SER A 58 16.57 16.33 36.22
N ALA A 59 15.49 15.61 36.55
CA ALA A 59 14.76 15.79 37.79
C ALA A 59 15.64 15.48 39.02
N ALA A 60 16.41 14.37 38.97
CA ALA A 60 17.35 14.01 40.02
C ALA A 60 18.50 15.02 40.19
N ALA A 61 18.88 15.69 39.10
CA ALA A 61 19.88 16.76 39.11
C ALA A 61 19.30 18.14 39.51
N HIS A 62 18.03 18.22 39.92
CA HIS A 62 17.34 19.47 40.28
C HIS A 62 17.36 20.51 39.16
N VAL A 63 17.30 20.08 37.89
CA VAL A 63 17.03 20.95 36.75
C VAL A 63 15.64 21.58 36.93
N ASP A 64 15.46 22.80 36.38
CA ASP A 64 14.17 23.49 36.40
C ASP A 64 13.01 22.55 35.96
N PRO A 65 11.94 22.42 36.76
CA PRO A 65 10.80 21.57 36.45
C PRO A 65 10.18 21.83 35.08
N ALA A 66 10.23 23.07 34.56
CA ALA A 66 9.72 23.39 33.23
C ALA A 66 10.51 22.69 32.12
N HIS A 67 11.83 22.56 32.27
CA HIS A 67 12.67 21.82 31.32
C HIS A 67 12.47 20.31 31.44
N VAL A 68 12.31 19.79 32.66
CA VAL A 68 11.99 18.37 32.88
C VAL A 68 10.65 18.01 32.20
N ALA A 69 9.63 18.84 32.38
CA ALA A 69 8.32 18.67 31.76
C ALA A 69 8.41 18.69 30.22
N ALA A 70 9.17 19.65 29.66
CA ALA A 70 9.37 19.72 28.21
C ALA A 70 10.05 18.46 27.64
N ILE A 71 11.01 17.86 28.35
CA ILE A 71 11.66 16.60 27.93
C ILE A 71 10.65 15.43 27.97
N ALA A 72 9.82 15.38 29.02
CA ALA A 72 8.76 14.38 29.12
C ALA A 72 7.72 14.50 27.97
N ASP A 73 7.35 15.73 27.60
CA ASP A 73 6.46 16.00 26.47
C ASP A 73 7.05 15.51 25.13
N VAL A 74 8.36 15.66 24.93
CA VAL A 74 9.06 15.10 23.76
C VAL A 74 8.97 13.57 23.76
N GLY A 75 9.15 12.91 24.91
CA GLY A 75 8.96 11.47 25.05
C GLY A 75 7.54 11.02 24.67
N ASN A 76 6.53 11.75 25.15
CA ASN A 76 5.14 11.52 24.80
C ASN A 76 4.88 11.67 23.30
N ALA A 77 5.44 12.70 22.67
CA ALA A 77 5.33 12.92 21.23
C ALA A 77 5.91 11.74 20.43
N PHE A 78 7.07 11.21 20.82
CA PHE A 78 7.61 9.98 20.21
C PHE A 78 6.68 8.78 20.40
N GLY A 79 6.08 8.64 21.58
CA GLY A 79 5.06 7.61 21.85
C GLY A 79 3.85 7.71 20.93
N GLN A 80 3.37 8.92 20.61
CA GLN A 80 2.28 9.13 19.67
C GLN A 80 2.65 8.69 18.25
N VAL A 81 3.88 8.97 17.81
CA VAL A 81 4.37 8.51 16.50
C VAL A 81 4.40 6.98 16.43
N VAL A 82 4.84 6.30 17.49
CA VAL A 82 4.78 4.83 17.57
C VAL A 82 3.34 4.32 17.43
N GLY A 83 2.39 4.97 18.11
CA GLY A 83 0.96 4.66 17.96
C GLY A 83 0.44 4.85 16.54
N GLY A 84 0.88 5.91 15.85
CA GLY A 84 0.59 6.16 14.44
C GLY A 84 1.16 5.09 13.52
N CYS A 85 2.42 4.69 13.73
CA CYS A 85 3.07 3.65 12.95
C CYS A 85 2.36 2.30 13.07
N LYS A 86 1.85 1.94 14.26
CA LYS A 86 1.05 0.71 14.43
C LYS A 86 -0.22 0.71 13.57
N ARG A 87 -0.92 1.85 13.49
CA ARG A 87 -2.10 1.98 12.62
C ARG A 87 -1.71 1.88 11.14
N LEU A 88 -0.58 2.49 10.77
CA LEU A 88 -0.05 2.42 9.42
C LEU A 88 0.32 0.99 9.01
N MET A 89 0.99 0.24 9.89
CA MET A 89 1.32 -1.17 9.67
C MET A 89 0.05 -2.02 9.47
N SER A 90 -0.98 -1.81 10.30
CA SER A 90 -2.25 -2.54 10.15
C SER A 90 -2.97 -2.20 8.84
N ALA A 91 -2.95 -0.94 8.42
CA ALA A 91 -3.50 -0.53 7.13
C ALA A 91 -2.72 -1.13 5.96
N ALA A 92 -1.38 -1.12 6.04
CA ALA A 92 -0.50 -1.72 5.03
C ALA A 92 -0.73 -3.23 4.90
N ASP A 93 -0.83 -3.95 6.01
CA ASP A 93 -1.13 -5.39 6.02
C ASP A 93 -2.50 -5.71 5.39
N THR A 94 -3.52 -4.88 5.71
CA THR A 94 -4.85 -4.99 5.09
C THR A 94 -4.78 -4.77 3.57
N MET A 95 -4.03 -3.75 3.13
CA MET A 95 -3.84 -3.47 1.70
C MET A 95 -3.09 -4.60 0.99
N HIS A 96 -2.07 -5.17 1.63
CA HIS A 96 -1.32 -6.31 1.09
C HIS A 96 -2.22 -7.53 0.90
N THR A 97 -3.00 -7.88 1.93
CA THR A 97 -3.93 -9.00 1.88
C THR A 97 -5.01 -8.80 0.82
N ALA A 98 -5.64 -7.62 0.78
CA ALA A 98 -6.65 -7.31 -0.23
C ALA A 98 -6.11 -7.35 -1.66
N ALA A 99 -4.93 -6.78 -1.90
CA ALA A 99 -4.29 -6.82 -3.22
C ALA A 99 -3.92 -8.25 -3.64
N SER A 100 -3.53 -9.10 -2.68
CA SER A 100 -3.28 -10.52 -2.90
C SER A 100 -4.53 -11.26 -3.33
N HIS A 101 -5.64 -11.04 -2.62
CA HIS A 101 -6.93 -11.67 -2.95
C HIS A 101 -7.41 -11.23 -4.33
N LEU A 102 -7.44 -9.92 -4.60
CA LEU A 102 -7.87 -9.39 -5.91
C LEU A 102 -7.02 -9.92 -7.06
N LYS A 103 -5.70 -10.05 -6.86
CA LYS A 103 -4.82 -10.66 -7.87
C LYS A 103 -5.18 -12.12 -8.13
N GLN A 104 -5.38 -12.91 -7.08
CA GLN A 104 -5.73 -14.33 -7.20
C GLN A 104 -7.09 -14.52 -7.87
N GLU A 105 -8.10 -13.77 -7.44
CA GLU A 105 -9.44 -13.79 -8.04
C GLU A 105 -9.42 -13.37 -9.51
N HIS A 106 -8.72 -12.27 -9.84
CA HIS A 106 -8.56 -11.82 -11.22
C HIS A 106 -7.86 -12.87 -12.11
N GLN A 107 -6.84 -13.54 -11.57
CA GLN A 107 -6.16 -14.62 -12.27
C GLN A 107 -7.05 -15.85 -12.46
N ALA A 108 -7.83 -16.22 -11.46
CA ALA A 108 -8.74 -17.36 -11.51
C ALA A 108 -9.88 -17.15 -12.52
N GLU A 109 -10.50 -15.98 -12.51
CA GLU A 109 -11.66 -15.66 -13.36
C GLU A 109 -11.25 -15.37 -14.81
N TYR A 110 -10.23 -14.52 -15.02
CA TYR A 110 -9.88 -14.02 -16.35
C TYR A 110 -8.66 -14.68 -16.98
N GLY A 111 -7.85 -15.42 -16.21
CA GLY A 111 -6.66 -16.10 -16.70
C GLY A 111 -6.94 -17.07 -17.85
N PRO A 112 -7.93 -17.97 -17.76
CA PRO A 112 -8.28 -18.86 -18.86
C PRO A 112 -8.74 -18.11 -20.12
N ILE A 113 -9.49 -17.02 -19.96
CA ILE A 113 -9.97 -16.18 -21.07
C ILE A 113 -8.78 -15.50 -21.76
N HIS A 114 -7.89 -14.90 -20.98
CA HIS A 114 -6.68 -14.25 -21.49
C HIS A 114 -5.77 -15.26 -22.22
N ALA A 115 -5.60 -16.46 -21.66
CA ALA A 115 -4.82 -17.53 -22.29
C ALA A 115 -5.42 -17.97 -23.64
N ALA A 116 -6.74 -18.17 -23.70
CA ALA A 116 -7.44 -18.55 -24.93
C ALA A 116 -7.34 -17.46 -26.01
N VAL A 117 -7.53 -16.18 -25.64
CA VAL A 117 -7.39 -15.04 -26.55
C VAL A 117 -5.97 -14.91 -27.07
N THR A 118 -4.96 -15.10 -26.21
CA THR A 118 -3.54 -14.99 -26.59
C THR A 118 -3.08 -16.17 -27.46
N ALA A 119 -3.60 -17.39 -27.22
CA ALA A 119 -3.26 -18.58 -28.01
C ALA A 119 -3.93 -18.60 -29.40
N SER A 120 -5.03 -17.87 -29.57
CA SER A 120 -5.74 -17.79 -30.84
C SER A 120 -4.93 -17.04 -31.91
N ARG A 121 -4.61 -17.71 -33.02
CA ARG A 121 -4.04 -17.07 -34.22
C ARG A 121 -5.07 -16.33 -35.07
N ALA A 122 -6.36 -16.50 -34.77
CA ALA A 122 -7.43 -15.84 -35.50
C ALA A 122 -7.53 -14.38 -35.02
N ARG A 123 -7.16 -13.43 -35.89
CA ARG A 123 -7.47 -12.02 -35.65
C ARG A 123 -8.99 -11.88 -35.74
N GLN A 124 -9.63 -11.42 -34.67
CA GLN A 124 -11.03 -11.02 -34.74
C GLN A 124 -11.20 -10.05 -35.91
N ALA A 125 -12.19 -10.34 -36.75
CA ALA A 125 -12.53 -9.52 -37.89
C ALA A 125 -12.74 -8.08 -37.42
N LYS A 126 -12.07 -7.12 -38.06
CA LYS A 126 -12.21 -5.71 -37.71
C LYS A 126 -13.67 -5.28 -37.89
N PRO A 127 -14.20 -4.35 -37.08
CA PRO A 127 -15.52 -3.77 -37.30
C PRO A 127 -15.66 -3.29 -38.76
N GLY A 128 -16.74 -3.71 -39.44
CA GLY A 128 -16.96 -3.46 -40.86
C GLY A 128 -16.57 -4.59 -41.82
N PHE A 129 -15.87 -5.64 -41.35
CA PHE A 129 -15.44 -6.76 -42.20
C PHE A 129 -16.61 -7.54 -42.85
N TYR A 130 -17.79 -7.52 -42.23
CA TYR A 130 -18.99 -8.23 -42.72
C TYR A 130 -20.04 -7.31 -43.37
N GLN A 131 -19.74 -6.01 -43.54
CA GLN A 131 -20.60 -5.13 -44.33
C GLN A 131 -20.35 -5.41 -45.80
N GLN A 132 -21.15 -6.30 -46.40
CA GLN A 132 -21.24 -6.43 -47.85
C GLN A 132 -21.83 -5.13 -48.42
N THR A 133 -21.17 -4.61 -49.46
CA THR A 133 -21.60 -3.47 -50.28
C THR A 133 -22.99 -3.65 -50.86
#